data_AF-A0A7Y7EB93-F1
#
_entry.id   AF-A0A7Y7EB93-F1
#
_cell.length_a   1.000
_cell.length_b   1.000
_cell.length_c   1.000
_cell.angle_alpha   90.00
_cell.angle_beta   90.00
_cell.angle_gamma   90.00
#
_symmetry.space_group_name_H-M   'P 1'
#
loop_
_entity.id
_entity.type
_entity.pdbx_description
1 polymer ?
#
loop_
_entity_poly.entity_id
_entity_poly.type
_entity_poly.pdbx_seq_one_letter_code
_entity_poly.pdbx_strand_id
1 'polypeptide(L)'
;MLLQYLSLVWSCSQWASPAVSPVDGAGLALAVGWVGALGLNAGHELGHTTTQAERWLSKAAFAQVAYGHFHVAHNRGHHLRVATPHDPSSARLGEGFWRFLPRVVSGRPAEAWRAEARRLARRGRSPWSPRNDVLNAWAMTVLLAAVLGVAFGPRVLPYLALQAAFGICILEAGAYLEHYGLLRQRRADGRYERPGYGHSWNSDAIVSSALLFRAQRHSDHHVNPLRPYPQLRHVDAPQLPAGFVTMIVLAWIPPLWRRVMDPKVIARYGGDVTLANIHPPARDRILARSVTAASPP
;
A
#
# COMPACT_ATOMS: atom_id res chain seq x y z
N MET A 1 -7.22 2.19 -16.67
CA MET A 1 -7.29 3.67 -16.52
C MET A 1 -8.54 4.28 -17.15
N LEU A 2 -8.91 3.96 -18.41
CA LEU A 2 -10.14 4.53 -19.01
C LEU A 2 -11.39 4.26 -18.18
N LEU A 3 -11.65 2.99 -17.81
CA LEU A 3 -12.79 2.61 -16.98
C LEU A 3 -12.82 3.34 -15.63
N GLN A 4 -11.65 3.52 -15.01
CA GLN A 4 -11.50 4.25 -13.75
C GLN A 4 -12.01 5.69 -13.90
N TYR A 5 -11.52 6.44 -14.89
CA TYR A 5 -11.94 7.83 -15.09
C TYR A 5 -13.37 7.97 -15.60
N LEU A 6 -13.84 7.06 -16.47
CA LEU A 6 -15.25 7.04 -16.90
C LEU A 6 -16.19 6.83 -15.70
N SER A 7 -15.86 5.89 -14.82
CA SER A 7 -16.64 5.64 -13.60
C SER A 7 -16.63 6.85 -12.66
N LEU A 8 -15.49 7.54 -12.52
CA LEU A 8 -15.35 8.73 -11.70
C LEU A 8 -16.20 9.89 -12.24
N VAL A 9 -16.11 10.18 -13.54
CA VAL A 9 -16.87 11.26 -14.19
C VAL A 9 -18.37 10.97 -14.17
N TRP A 10 -18.78 9.74 -14.47
CA TRP A 10 -20.18 9.32 -14.35
C TRP A 10 -20.69 9.47 -12.91
N SER A 11 -19.89 9.10 -11.91
CA SER A 11 -20.31 9.25 -10.51
C SER A 11 -20.41 10.70 -10.07
N CYS A 12 -19.55 11.58 -10.60
CA CYS A 12 -19.69 13.02 -10.38
C CYS A 12 -21.01 13.56 -10.95
N SER A 13 -21.47 13.06 -12.11
CA SER A 13 -22.78 13.46 -12.64
C SER A 13 -23.94 13.00 -11.77
N GLN A 14 -23.82 11.85 -11.09
CA GLN A 14 -24.80 11.40 -10.11
C GLN A 14 -24.76 12.28 -8.84
N TRP A 15 -23.58 12.52 -8.27
CA TRP A 15 -23.43 13.33 -7.05
C TRP A 15 -23.82 14.80 -7.21
N ALA A 16 -23.73 15.33 -8.44
CA ALA A 16 -24.21 16.66 -8.78
C ALA A 16 -25.74 16.78 -8.63
N SER A 17 -26.47 15.68 -8.81
CA SER A 17 -27.92 15.67 -8.70
C SER A 17 -28.35 15.80 -7.23
N PRO A 18 -29.25 16.75 -6.90
CA PRO A 18 -29.77 16.87 -5.55
C PRO A 18 -30.65 15.70 -5.13
N ALA A 19 -31.17 14.92 -6.10
CA ALA A 19 -32.01 13.75 -5.86
C ALA A 19 -31.24 12.57 -5.24
N VAL A 20 -29.91 12.53 -5.37
CA VAL A 20 -29.09 11.48 -4.75
C VAL A 20 -28.97 11.75 -3.26
N SER A 21 -29.44 10.80 -2.44
CA SER A 21 -29.33 10.91 -0.99
C SER A 21 -27.86 10.83 -0.55
N PRO A 22 -27.48 11.37 0.61
CA PRO A 22 -26.11 11.24 1.13
C PRO A 22 -25.66 9.78 1.29
N VAL A 23 -26.58 8.87 1.62
CA VAL A 23 -26.29 7.43 1.79
C VAL A 23 -25.98 6.79 0.44
N ASP A 24 -26.80 7.05 -0.58
CA ASP A 24 -26.55 6.53 -1.93
C ASP A 24 -25.26 7.12 -2.51
N GLY A 25 -25.03 8.42 -2.28
CA GLY A 25 -23.81 9.11 -2.67
C GLY A 25 -22.57 8.48 -2.01
N ALA A 26 -22.64 8.15 -0.73
CA ALA A 26 -21.57 7.47 -0.01
C ALA A 26 -21.35 6.04 -0.52
N GLY A 27 -22.43 5.27 -0.76
CA GLY A 27 -22.34 3.93 -1.35
C GLY A 27 -21.67 3.95 -2.72
N LEU A 28 -22.02 4.91 -3.57
CA LEU A 28 -21.38 5.14 -4.85
C LEU A 28 -19.90 5.54 -4.69
N ALA A 29 -19.56 6.36 -3.70
CA ALA A 29 -18.17 6.74 -3.41
C ALA A 29 -17.32 5.55 -3.02
N LEU A 30 -17.84 4.62 -2.21
CA LEU A 30 -17.15 3.37 -1.88
C LEU A 30 -16.95 2.49 -3.12
N ALA A 31 -17.97 2.36 -3.98
CA ALA A 31 -17.88 1.59 -5.22
C ALA A 31 -16.82 2.16 -6.18
N VAL A 32 -16.81 3.49 -6.38
CA VAL A 32 -15.81 4.18 -7.21
C VAL A 32 -14.43 4.12 -6.58
N GLY A 33 -14.33 4.21 -5.27
CA GLY A 33 -13.07 4.04 -4.54
C GLY A 33 -12.48 2.65 -4.73
N TRP A 34 -13.32 1.61 -4.80
CA TRP A 34 -12.90 0.25 -5.15
C TRP A 34 -12.35 0.16 -6.58
N VAL A 35 -13.07 0.73 -7.57
CA VAL A 35 -12.58 0.81 -8.96
C VAL A 35 -11.26 1.59 -9.03
N GLY A 36 -11.16 2.68 -8.28
CA GLY A 36 -9.94 3.47 -8.11
C GLY A 36 -8.79 2.61 -7.59
N ALA A 37 -9.00 1.87 -6.50
CA ALA A 37 -8.03 0.96 -5.89
C ALA A 37 -7.52 -0.11 -6.88
N LEU A 38 -8.41 -0.69 -7.70
CA LEU A 38 -8.01 -1.62 -8.76
C LEU A 38 -7.11 -0.93 -9.80
N GLY A 39 -7.44 0.33 -10.16
CA GLY A 39 -6.61 1.16 -11.05
C GLY A 39 -5.22 1.48 -10.50
N LEU A 40 -5.06 1.53 -9.18
CA LEU A 40 -3.75 1.79 -8.53
C LEU A 40 -2.76 0.66 -8.77
N ASN A 41 -3.20 -0.58 -8.94
CA ASN A 41 -2.30 -1.69 -9.28
C ASN A 41 -1.65 -1.45 -10.65
N ALA A 42 -2.43 -1.03 -11.65
CA ALA A 42 -1.87 -0.64 -12.94
C ALA A 42 -0.96 0.58 -12.82
N GLY A 43 -1.37 1.58 -12.03
CA GLY A 43 -0.55 2.77 -11.75
C GLY A 43 0.78 2.42 -11.08
N HIS A 44 0.77 1.47 -10.15
CA HIS A 44 1.94 0.97 -9.45
C HIS A 44 2.96 0.37 -10.42
N GLU A 45 2.52 -0.51 -11.32
CA GLU A 45 3.39 -1.12 -12.33
C GLU A 45 3.98 -0.08 -13.28
N LEU A 46 3.15 0.85 -13.77
CA LEU A 46 3.61 1.96 -14.62
C LEU A 46 4.61 2.88 -13.90
N GLY A 47 4.54 2.94 -12.57
CA GLY A 47 5.44 3.74 -11.75
C GLY A 47 6.85 3.18 -11.68
N HIS A 48 7.02 1.86 -11.82
CA HIS A 48 8.32 1.17 -11.79
C HIS A 48 9.15 1.36 -13.05
N THR A 49 8.53 1.78 -14.15
CA THR A 49 9.23 1.87 -15.42
C THR A 49 10.15 3.09 -15.51
N THR A 50 11.09 3.03 -16.47
CA THR A 50 12.01 4.13 -16.74
C THR A 50 11.44 5.16 -17.71
N THR A 51 10.34 4.84 -18.41
CA THR A 51 9.68 5.68 -19.40
C THR A 51 8.94 6.84 -18.75
N GLN A 52 9.11 8.05 -19.27
CA GLN A 52 8.48 9.23 -18.68
C GLN A 52 6.95 9.23 -18.84
N ALA A 53 6.43 8.78 -19.99
CA ALA A 53 5.00 8.71 -20.25
C ALA A 53 4.28 7.77 -19.27
N GLU A 54 4.83 6.58 -19.04
CA GLU A 54 4.29 5.60 -18.10
C GLU A 54 4.30 6.13 -16.66
N ARG A 55 5.36 6.82 -16.23
CA ARG A 55 5.38 7.49 -14.91
C ARG A 55 4.33 8.59 -14.78
N TRP A 56 4.00 9.31 -15.85
CA TRP A 56 2.88 10.26 -15.83
C TRP A 56 1.53 9.56 -15.75
N LEU A 57 1.35 8.45 -16.46
CA LEU A 57 0.16 7.61 -16.35
C LEU A 57 0.00 7.02 -14.94
N SER A 58 1.09 6.59 -14.30
CA SER A 58 1.11 6.23 -12.88
C SER A 58 0.57 7.38 -12.03
N LYS A 59 1.13 8.59 -12.15
CA LYS A 59 0.67 9.75 -11.36
C LYS A 59 -0.80 10.06 -11.62
N ALA A 60 -1.27 9.95 -12.85
CA ALA A 60 -2.69 10.10 -13.19
C ALA A 60 -3.55 9.03 -12.49
N ALA A 61 -3.20 7.75 -12.58
CA ALA A 61 -3.94 6.67 -11.91
C ALA A 61 -4.10 6.92 -10.40
N PHE A 62 -3.04 7.42 -9.74
CA PHE A 62 -3.07 7.77 -8.32
C PHE A 62 -3.73 9.12 -8.00
N ALA A 63 -3.95 10.00 -8.99
CA ALA A 63 -4.51 11.34 -8.76
C ALA A 63 -5.95 11.26 -8.25
N GLN A 64 -6.75 10.30 -8.73
CA GLN A 64 -8.13 10.10 -8.26
C GLN A 64 -8.19 9.87 -6.75
N VAL A 65 -7.28 9.07 -6.20
CA VAL A 65 -7.27 8.71 -4.77
C VAL A 65 -6.40 9.63 -3.92
N ALA A 66 -5.92 10.74 -4.49
CA ALA A 66 -5.02 11.69 -3.83
C ALA A 66 -3.73 11.06 -3.26
N TYR A 67 -3.26 9.96 -3.85
CA TYR A 67 -2.13 9.18 -3.33
C TYR A 67 -0.92 9.14 -4.26
N GLY A 68 -0.79 10.17 -5.11
CA GLY A 68 0.24 10.25 -6.15
C GLY A 68 1.69 10.21 -5.65
N HIS A 69 1.97 10.55 -4.41
CA HIS A 69 3.30 10.43 -3.81
C HIS A 69 3.76 8.98 -3.59
N PHE A 70 2.83 8.01 -3.67
CA PHE A 70 3.10 6.58 -3.53
C PHE A 70 4.24 6.12 -4.43
N HIS A 71 4.28 6.49 -5.70
CA HIS A 71 5.31 6.00 -6.64
C HIS A 71 6.74 6.36 -6.19
N VAL A 72 6.92 7.55 -5.59
CA VAL A 72 8.23 7.94 -5.03
C VAL A 72 8.50 7.17 -3.75
N ALA A 73 7.54 7.16 -2.81
CA ALA A 73 7.69 6.49 -1.51
C ALA A 73 7.99 5.00 -1.70
N HIS A 74 7.29 4.36 -2.63
CA HIS A 74 7.42 2.95 -2.91
C HIS A 74 8.79 2.64 -3.54
N ASN A 75 9.12 3.28 -4.66
CA ASN A 75 10.30 2.94 -5.47
C ASN A 75 11.62 3.38 -4.83
N ARG A 76 11.62 4.53 -4.15
CA ARG A 76 12.84 5.14 -3.58
C ARG A 76 12.92 5.01 -2.05
N GLY A 77 11.95 4.32 -1.45
CA GLY A 77 11.79 4.22 -0.01
C GLY A 77 11.50 2.80 0.43
N HIS A 78 10.27 2.34 0.20
CA HIS A 78 9.79 1.03 0.62
C HIS A 78 10.66 -0.11 0.08
N HIS A 79 10.97 -0.20 -1.22
CA HIS A 79 11.85 -1.28 -1.71
C HIS A 79 13.22 -1.33 -1.04
N LEU A 80 13.75 -0.19 -0.60
CA LEU A 80 15.03 -0.11 0.11
C LEU A 80 14.89 -0.61 1.56
N ARG A 81 13.76 -0.30 2.21
CA ARG A 81 13.55 -0.46 3.65
C ARG A 81 12.53 -1.54 4.02
N VAL A 82 11.92 -2.20 3.06
CA VAL A 82 10.91 -3.25 3.24
C VAL A 82 11.38 -4.27 4.26
N ALA A 83 10.47 -4.74 5.10
CA ALA A 83 10.72 -5.63 6.22
C ALA A 83 11.82 -5.11 7.15
N THR A 84 11.84 -3.80 7.42
CA THR A 84 12.66 -3.20 8.50
C THR A 84 11.81 -2.29 9.37
N PRO A 85 12.23 -1.99 10.62
CA PRO A 85 11.49 -1.07 11.50
C PRO A 85 11.37 0.35 10.96
N HIS A 86 12.21 0.72 9.97
CA HIS A 86 12.27 2.05 9.36
C HIS A 86 11.33 2.23 8.17
N ASP A 87 10.69 1.17 7.68
CA ASP A 87 9.70 1.24 6.61
C ASP A 87 8.30 1.44 7.20
N PRO A 88 7.62 2.56 6.90
CA PRO A 88 6.26 2.79 7.36
C PRO A 88 5.28 1.75 6.81
N SER A 89 5.54 1.17 5.64
CA SER A 89 4.66 0.18 5.01
C SER A 89 4.85 -1.25 5.54
N SER A 90 5.87 -1.50 6.36
CA SER A 90 6.07 -2.80 7.01
C SER A 90 5.21 -2.92 8.26
N ALA A 91 4.17 -3.74 8.20
CA ALA A 91 3.27 -3.99 9.32
C ALA A 91 3.91 -4.86 10.40
N ARG A 92 3.63 -4.56 11.66
CA ARG A 92 4.31 -5.21 12.79
C ARG A 92 3.44 -6.30 13.42
N LEU A 93 4.07 -7.37 13.91
CA LEU A 93 3.39 -8.43 14.66
C LEU A 93 2.69 -7.83 15.88
N GLY A 94 1.37 -8.03 15.97
CA GLY A 94 0.52 -7.48 17.03
C GLY A 94 -0.01 -6.06 16.77
N GLU A 95 0.37 -5.41 15.67
CA GLU A 95 -0.20 -4.14 15.22
C GLU A 95 -1.50 -4.40 14.47
N GLY A 96 -2.62 -3.84 14.92
CA GLY A 96 -3.89 -3.94 14.16
C GLY A 96 -3.92 -2.97 12.98
N PHE A 97 -4.66 -3.31 11.92
CA PHE A 97 -4.79 -2.49 10.71
C PHE A 97 -5.09 -1.01 10.99
N TRP A 98 -6.04 -0.72 11.88
CA TRP A 98 -6.42 0.66 12.22
C TRP A 98 -5.35 1.45 12.99
N ARG A 99 -4.34 0.78 13.57
CA ARG A 99 -3.15 1.44 14.15
C ARG A 99 -2.04 1.60 13.10
N PHE A 100 -1.94 0.64 12.19
CA PHE A 100 -1.02 0.69 11.04
C PHE A 100 -1.38 1.82 10.08
N LEU A 101 -2.66 1.97 9.74
CA LEU A 101 -3.15 2.91 8.72
C LEU A 101 -2.67 4.37 8.93
N PRO A 102 -2.89 5.02 10.09
CA PRO A 102 -2.39 6.38 10.30
C PRO A 102 -0.85 6.48 10.27
N ARG A 103 -0.14 5.43 10.70
CA ARG A 103 1.33 5.37 10.65
C ARG A 103 1.85 5.35 9.22
N VAL A 104 1.24 4.54 8.35
CA VAL A 104 1.66 4.46 6.94
C VAL A 104 1.23 5.69 6.14
N VAL A 105 -0.01 6.16 6.34
CA VAL A 105 -0.56 7.33 5.62
C VAL A 105 0.22 8.61 5.93
N SER A 106 0.72 8.78 7.16
CA SER A 106 1.58 9.92 7.52
C SER A 106 3.06 9.70 7.17
N GLY A 107 3.55 8.46 7.26
CA GLY A 107 4.95 8.12 7.02
C GLY A 107 5.36 8.21 5.54
N ARG A 108 4.52 7.72 4.63
CA ARG A 108 4.80 7.68 3.19
C ARG A 108 5.05 9.05 2.54
N PRO A 109 4.23 10.10 2.75
CA PRO A 109 4.49 11.40 2.14
C PRO A 109 5.81 12.01 2.65
N ALA A 110 6.13 11.82 3.94
CA ALA A 110 7.40 12.27 4.50
C ALA A 110 8.60 11.52 3.89
N GLU A 111 8.47 10.21 3.68
CA GLU A 111 9.49 9.40 2.98
C GLU A 111 9.68 9.83 1.52
N ALA A 112 8.58 10.01 0.78
CA ALA A 112 8.61 10.49 -0.60
C ALA A 112 9.31 11.85 -0.69
N TRP A 113 8.93 12.80 0.17
CA TRP A 113 9.52 14.13 0.20
C TRP A 113 11.03 14.09 0.46
N ARG A 114 11.47 13.33 1.47
CA ARG A 114 12.90 13.16 1.79
C ARG A 114 13.67 12.48 0.65
N ALA A 115 13.06 11.55 -0.08
CA ALA A 115 13.68 10.90 -1.23
C ALA A 115 13.86 11.90 -2.39
N GLU A 116 12.83 12.69 -2.71
CA GLU A 116 12.90 13.70 -3.76
C GLU A 116 13.84 14.85 -3.43
N ALA A 117 13.81 15.35 -2.19
CA ALA A 117 14.73 16.38 -1.72
C ALA A 117 16.19 15.93 -1.90
N ARG A 118 16.52 14.68 -1.53
CA ARG A 118 17.87 14.12 -1.76
C ARG A 118 18.21 13.95 -3.24
N ARG A 119 17.26 13.55 -4.08
CA ARG A 119 17.47 13.44 -5.54
C ARG A 119 17.74 14.80 -6.18
N LEU A 120 16.99 15.83 -5.78
CA LEU A 120 17.11 17.19 -6.32
C LEU A 120 18.36 17.91 -5.80
N ALA A 121 18.70 17.74 -4.52
CA ALA A 121 19.94 18.28 -3.94
C ALA A 121 21.19 17.79 -4.67
N ARG A 122 21.25 16.49 -5.01
CA ARG A 122 22.33 15.90 -5.84
C ARG A 122 22.43 16.51 -7.26
N ARG A 123 21.41 17.24 -7.70
CA ARG A 123 21.35 17.94 -8.99
C ARG A 123 21.41 19.47 -8.83
N GLY A 124 21.79 19.96 -7.65
CA GLY A 124 21.84 21.41 -7.36
C GLY A 124 20.48 22.10 -7.40
N ARG A 125 19.39 21.39 -7.08
CA ARG A 125 18.01 21.90 -7.18
C ARG A 125 17.29 21.89 -5.84
N SER A 126 16.47 22.91 -5.63
CA SER A 126 15.53 22.98 -4.50
C SER A 126 14.48 21.86 -4.56
N PRO A 127 14.04 21.31 -3.42
CA PRO A 127 12.90 20.39 -3.35
C PRO A 127 11.59 21.03 -3.86
N TRP A 128 11.49 22.36 -3.88
CA TRP A 128 10.33 23.10 -4.41
C TRP A 128 10.35 23.28 -5.93
N SER A 129 11.27 22.60 -6.64
CA SER A 129 11.34 22.65 -8.09
C SER A 129 10.13 21.96 -8.74
N PRO A 130 9.64 22.44 -9.91
CA PRO A 130 8.66 21.70 -10.72
C PRO A 130 9.19 20.34 -11.20
N ARG A 131 10.49 20.07 -11.05
CA ARG A 131 11.07 18.74 -11.28
C ARG A 131 10.84 17.76 -10.13
N ASN A 132 10.20 18.16 -9.03
CA ASN A 132 9.85 17.27 -7.92
C ASN A 132 8.64 16.42 -8.30
N ASP A 133 8.82 15.10 -8.31
CA ASP A 133 7.78 14.17 -8.69
C ASP A 133 6.57 14.17 -7.74
N VAL A 134 6.80 14.46 -6.44
CA VAL A 134 5.74 14.57 -5.43
C VAL A 134 4.86 15.79 -5.69
N LEU A 135 5.47 16.95 -5.95
CA LEU A 135 4.72 18.19 -6.25
C LEU A 135 3.88 18.04 -7.51
N ASN A 136 4.43 17.46 -8.57
CA ASN A 136 3.66 17.18 -9.80
C ASN A 136 2.45 16.28 -9.51
N ALA A 137 2.63 15.23 -8.70
CA ALA A 137 1.56 14.29 -8.40
C ALA A 137 0.44 14.92 -7.54
N TRP A 138 0.80 15.78 -6.58
CA TRP A 138 -0.18 16.54 -5.79
C TRP A 138 -0.89 17.60 -6.63
N ALA A 139 -0.17 18.29 -7.51
CA ALA A 139 -0.77 19.26 -8.44
C ALA A 139 -1.79 18.58 -9.37
N MET A 140 -1.50 17.37 -9.89
CA MET A 140 -2.46 16.60 -10.68
C MET A 140 -3.74 16.26 -9.90
N THR A 141 -3.61 15.91 -8.63
CA THR A 141 -4.76 15.62 -7.75
C THR A 141 -5.62 16.86 -7.55
N VAL A 142 -4.99 17.99 -7.22
CA VAL A 142 -5.67 19.28 -7.00
C VAL A 142 -6.36 19.73 -8.28
N LEU A 143 -5.68 19.64 -9.42
CA LEU A 143 -6.24 19.99 -10.73
C LEU A 143 -7.45 19.11 -11.07
N LEU A 144 -7.35 17.79 -10.87
CA LEU A 144 -8.46 16.87 -11.10
C LEU A 144 -9.68 17.22 -10.22
N ALA A 145 -9.46 17.42 -8.92
CA ALA A 145 -10.54 17.77 -7.99
C ALA A 145 -11.16 19.14 -8.33
N ALA A 146 -10.35 20.12 -8.72
CA ALA A 146 -10.81 21.44 -9.12
C ALA A 146 -11.64 21.39 -10.41
N VAL A 147 -11.17 20.67 -11.44
CA VAL A 147 -11.92 20.49 -12.70
C VAL A 147 -13.26 19.81 -12.46
N LEU A 148 -13.29 18.73 -11.66
CA LEU A 148 -14.53 18.04 -11.34
C LEU A 148 -15.47 18.90 -10.48
N GLY A 149 -14.93 19.65 -9.52
CA GLY A 149 -15.69 20.58 -8.68
C GLY A 149 -16.29 21.75 -9.46
N VAL A 150 -15.59 22.26 -10.47
CA VAL A 150 -16.12 23.30 -11.37
C VAL A 150 -17.16 22.72 -12.33
N ALA A 151 -16.91 21.54 -12.91
CA ALA A 151 -17.79 20.93 -13.90
C ALA A 151 -19.10 20.39 -13.32
N PHE A 152 -19.07 19.82 -12.11
CA PHE A 152 -20.21 19.13 -11.47
C PHE A 152 -20.72 19.83 -10.21
N GLY A 153 -20.07 20.94 -9.82
CA GLY A 153 -20.39 21.69 -8.60
C GLY A 153 -19.66 21.18 -7.36
N PRO A 154 -19.49 22.02 -6.32
CA PRO A 154 -18.69 21.71 -5.14
C PRO A 154 -19.25 20.55 -4.29
N ARG A 155 -20.52 20.16 -4.50
CA ARG A 155 -21.17 19.02 -3.84
C ARG A 155 -20.42 17.70 -4.06
N VAL A 156 -19.66 17.56 -5.15
CA VAL A 156 -18.89 16.33 -5.44
C VAL A 156 -17.64 16.18 -4.56
N LEU A 157 -17.08 17.28 -4.04
CA LEU A 157 -15.82 17.29 -3.29
C LEU A 157 -15.80 16.36 -2.06
N PRO A 158 -16.82 16.34 -1.17
CA PRO A 158 -16.84 15.38 -0.06
C PRO A 158 -16.87 13.92 -0.52
N TYR A 159 -17.55 13.60 -1.62
CA TYR A 159 -17.57 12.24 -2.18
C TYR A 159 -16.24 11.87 -2.82
N LEU A 160 -15.55 12.83 -3.48
CA LEU A 160 -14.19 12.65 -3.97
C LEU A 160 -13.20 12.37 -2.83
N ALA A 161 -13.34 13.05 -1.69
CA ALA A 161 -12.53 12.79 -0.51
C ALA A 161 -12.84 11.40 0.09
N LEU A 162 -14.12 11.02 0.17
CA LEU A 162 -14.55 9.73 0.70
C LEU A 162 -14.03 8.56 -0.15
N GLN A 163 -14.19 8.62 -1.49
CA GLN A 163 -13.67 7.57 -2.37
C GLN A 163 -12.14 7.48 -2.33
N ALA A 164 -11.45 8.61 -2.16
CA ALA A 164 -10.00 8.64 -2.01
C ALA A 164 -9.55 7.98 -0.71
N ALA A 165 -10.18 8.33 0.41
CA ALA A 165 -9.91 7.72 1.71
C ALA A 165 -10.15 6.20 1.67
N PHE A 166 -11.22 5.75 1.02
CA PHE A 166 -11.50 4.33 0.86
C PHE A 166 -10.46 3.64 -0.04
N GLY A 167 -10.10 4.23 -1.18
CA GLY A 167 -9.05 3.71 -2.06
C GLY A 167 -7.69 3.58 -1.37
N ILE A 168 -7.32 4.56 -0.54
CA ILE A 168 -6.12 4.49 0.32
C ILE A 168 -6.24 3.33 1.31
N CYS A 169 -7.39 3.14 1.96
CA CYS A 169 -7.60 2.01 2.87
C CYS A 169 -7.38 0.66 2.18
N ILE A 170 -7.88 0.48 0.95
CA ILE A 170 -7.68 -0.76 0.19
C ILE A 170 -6.20 -0.96 -0.16
N LEU A 171 -5.54 0.07 -0.68
CA LEU A 171 -4.13 0.02 -1.05
C LEU A 171 -3.24 -0.33 0.15
N GLU A 172 -3.45 0.34 1.28
CA GLU A 172 -2.67 0.12 2.49
C GLU A 172 -3.01 -1.19 3.19
N ALA A 173 -4.22 -1.74 2.99
CA ALA A 173 -4.52 -3.11 3.40
C ALA A 173 -3.60 -4.10 2.67
N GLY A 174 -3.31 -3.88 1.38
CA GLY A 174 -2.32 -4.69 0.67
C GLY A 174 -0.95 -4.68 1.33
N ALA A 175 -0.39 -3.50 1.58
CA ALA A 175 0.89 -3.37 2.28
C ALA A 175 0.88 -4.00 3.69
N TYR A 176 -0.23 -3.88 4.41
CA TYR A 176 -0.41 -4.51 5.72
C TYR A 176 -0.35 -6.04 5.61
N LEU A 177 -1.11 -6.62 4.68
CA LEU A 177 -1.15 -8.06 4.43
C LEU A 177 0.24 -8.60 4.05
N GLU A 178 0.86 -7.95 3.08
CA GLU A 178 2.11 -8.39 2.44
C GLU A 178 3.31 -8.35 3.38
N HIS A 179 3.34 -7.48 4.38
CA HIS A 179 4.52 -7.31 5.25
C HIS A 179 4.26 -7.60 6.72
N TYR A 180 3.11 -8.19 7.07
CA TYR A 180 2.74 -8.42 8.46
C TYR A 180 3.76 -9.27 9.23
N GLY A 181 4.43 -8.67 10.21
CA GLY A 181 5.31 -9.34 11.17
C GLY A 181 6.68 -9.73 10.63
N LEU A 182 6.96 -9.54 9.34
CA LEU A 182 8.21 -9.93 8.72
C LEU A 182 9.32 -8.90 8.96
N LEU A 183 10.52 -9.40 9.22
CA LEU A 183 11.71 -8.62 9.53
C LEU A 183 12.94 -9.23 8.85
N ARG A 184 13.67 -8.39 8.14
CA ARG A 184 15.04 -8.61 7.68
C ARG A 184 15.97 -8.60 8.87
N GLN A 185 16.88 -9.56 8.91
CA GLN A 185 17.88 -9.64 9.96
C GLN A 185 19.01 -8.64 9.74
N ARG A 186 19.59 -8.17 10.84
CA ARG A 186 20.79 -7.31 10.81
C ARG A 186 22.02 -8.19 10.65
N ARG A 187 22.91 -7.76 9.76
CA ARG A 187 24.23 -8.36 9.54
C ARG A 187 25.21 -7.84 10.60
N ALA A 188 26.37 -8.49 10.68
CA ALA A 188 27.47 -8.08 11.56
C ALA A 188 27.96 -6.63 11.32
N ASP A 189 27.80 -6.11 10.09
CA ASP A 189 28.13 -4.72 9.73
C ASP A 189 27.06 -3.69 10.17
N GLY A 190 26.02 -4.13 10.88
CA GLY A 190 24.91 -3.29 11.36
C GLY A 190 23.84 -2.96 10.32
N ARG A 191 24.02 -3.36 9.05
CA ARG A 191 23.04 -3.16 7.96
C ARG A 191 22.04 -4.31 7.92
N TYR A 192 20.85 -4.04 7.39
CA TYR A 192 19.87 -5.09 7.11
C TYR A 192 20.29 -5.92 5.90
N GLU A 193 20.01 -7.23 5.93
CA GLU A 193 20.18 -8.11 4.78
C GLU A 193 19.45 -7.62 3.54
N ARG A 194 19.79 -8.07 2.33
CA ARG A 194 19.04 -7.64 1.12
C ARG A 194 17.59 -8.17 1.18
N PRO A 195 16.60 -7.45 0.60
CA PRO A 195 15.27 -8.02 0.40
C PRO A 195 15.36 -9.39 -0.28
N GLY A 196 14.51 -10.31 0.14
CA GLY A 196 14.53 -11.72 -0.24
C GLY A 196 13.12 -12.25 -0.21
N TYR A 197 12.89 -13.44 -0.79
CA TYR A 197 11.54 -13.98 -0.96
C TYR A 197 10.80 -14.24 0.37
N GLY A 198 11.54 -14.39 1.48
CA GLY A 198 10.97 -14.55 2.81
C GLY A 198 10.48 -13.27 3.50
N HIS A 199 10.61 -12.10 2.86
CA HIS A 199 10.30 -10.79 3.45
C HIS A 199 8.95 -10.20 3.01
N SER A 200 8.12 -11.02 2.40
CA SER A 200 6.73 -10.71 2.07
C SER A 200 5.85 -11.96 2.07
N TRP A 201 4.56 -11.77 2.32
CA TRP A 201 3.52 -12.76 2.10
C TRP A 201 3.02 -12.68 0.66
N ASN A 202 2.93 -13.82 -0.01
CA ASN A 202 2.26 -13.99 -1.29
C ASN A 202 0.81 -14.44 -1.09
N SER A 203 0.01 -14.42 -2.16
CA SER A 203 -1.30 -15.06 -2.18
C SER A 203 -1.51 -15.73 -3.53
N ASP A 204 -1.74 -17.04 -3.58
CA ASP A 204 -1.88 -17.77 -4.85
C ASP A 204 -3.34 -17.90 -5.34
N ALA A 205 -4.27 -17.09 -4.83
CA ALA A 205 -5.67 -17.14 -5.27
C ALA A 205 -5.84 -16.66 -6.72
N ILE A 206 -6.22 -17.57 -7.61
CA ILE A 206 -6.33 -17.39 -9.07
C ILE A 206 -7.25 -16.21 -9.46
N VAL A 207 -8.37 -16.02 -8.76
CA VAL A 207 -9.36 -14.95 -9.05
C VAL A 207 -8.79 -13.56 -8.70
N SER A 208 -7.91 -13.46 -7.71
CA SER A 208 -7.25 -12.20 -7.32
C SER A 208 -6.10 -11.83 -8.26
N SER A 209 -5.54 -12.80 -8.99
CA SER A 209 -4.36 -12.61 -9.84
C SER A 209 -4.59 -11.76 -11.10
N ALA A 210 -5.78 -11.76 -11.71
CA ALA A 210 -6.05 -10.91 -12.88
C ALA A 210 -6.41 -9.48 -12.50
N LEU A 211 -7.18 -9.30 -11.42
CA LEU A 211 -7.71 -8.00 -10.98
C LEU A 211 -6.67 -7.15 -10.24
N LEU A 212 -5.74 -7.79 -9.54
CA LEU A 212 -4.68 -7.09 -8.81
C LEU A 212 -3.39 -6.95 -9.63
N PHE A 213 -3.43 -7.25 -10.93
CA PHE A 213 -2.22 -7.44 -11.75
C PHE A 213 -1.25 -8.27 -10.93
N ARG A 214 -1.59 -9.54 -10.63
CA ARG A 214 -0.99 -10.50 -9.67
C ARG A 214 0.03 -9.93 -8.64
N ALA A 215 -0.28 -8.80 -8.01
CA ALA A 215 0.48 -8.22 -6.88
C ALA A 215 0.75 -9.29 -5.79
N GLN A 216 -0.14 -10.27 -5.71
CA GLN A 216 0.02 -11.65 -5.23
C GLN A 216 1.45 -12.26 -5.23
N ARG A 217 2.30 -11.99 -6.24
CA ARG A 217 3.70 -12.44 -6.36
C ARG A 217 4.69 -11.43 -5.77
N HIS A 218 4.31 -10.84 -4.64
CA HIS A 218 5.00 -9.71 -4.03
C HIS A 218 6.46 -10.00 -3.68
N SER A 219 6.74 -11.24 -3.32
CA SER A 219 8.10 -11.70 -3.00
C SER A 219 9.05 -11.61 -4.18
N ASP A 220 8.62 -12.00 -5.39
CA ASP A 220 9.45 -11.86 -6.59
C ASP A 220 9.55 -10.39 -7.03
N HIS A 221 8.48 -9.63 -6.85
CA HIS A 221 8.47 -8.19 -7.09
C HIS A 221 9.50 -7.45 -6.22
N HIS A 222 9.61 -7.76 -4.93
CA HIS A 222 10.59 -7.12 -4.06
C HIS A 222 12.03 -7.47 -4.38
N VAL A 223 12.29 -8.69 -4.84
CA VAL A 223 13.62 -9.13 -5.26
C VAL A 223 13.98 -8.60 -6.65
N ASN A 224 13.00 -8.50 -7.55
CA ASN A 224 13.16 -8.12 -8.95
C ASN A 224 12.18 -7.00 -9.35
N PRO A 225 12.28 -5.77 -8.81
CA PRO A 225 11.27 -4.71 -8.99
C PRO A 225 11.14 -4.19 -10.42
N LEU A 226 12.15 -4.41 -11.26
CA LEU A 226 12.12 -4.02 -12.67
C LEU A 226 11.53 -5.12 -13.58
N ARG A 227 11.20 -6.30 -13.03
CA ARG A 227 10.60 -7.39 -13.81
C ARG A 227 9.15 -7.04 -14.14
N PRO A 228 8.76 -7.01 -15.42
CA PRO A 228 7.39 -6.71 -15.79
C PRO A 228 6.40 -7.68 -15.16
N TYR A 229 5.25 -7.14 -14.79
CA TYR A 229 4.17 -7.83 -14.11
C TYR A 229 3.83 -9.25 -14.65
N PRO A 230 3.66 -9.46 -15.97
CA PRO A 230 3.33 -10.78 -16.53
C PRO A 230 4.42 -11.84 -16.34
N GLN A 231 5.65 -11.41 -16.07
CA GLN A 231 6.84 -12.26 -15.97
C GLN A 231 7.21 -12.60 -14.52
N LEU A 232 6.54 -12.01 -13.51
CA LEU A 232 6.79 -12.36 -12.12
C LEU A 232 6.63 -13.86 -11.91
N ARG A 233 7.52 -14.47 -11.13
CA ARG A 233 7.60 -15.92 -10.94
C ARG A 233 6.94 -16.34 -9.62
N HIS A 234 6.41 -17.55 -9.60
CA HIS A 234 6.08 -18.19 -8.34
C HIS A 234 7.40 -18.66 -7.70
N VAL A 235 7.55 -18.38 -6.41
CA VAL A 235 8.75 -18.63 -5.62
C VAL A 235 8.32 -19.16 -4.26
N ASP A 236 9.14 -20.00 -3.66
CA ASP A 236 8.90 -20.46 -2.29
C ASP A 236 9.01 -19.27 -1.33
N ALA A 237 7.86 -18.85 -0.82
CA ALA A 237 7.66 -17.66 -0.01
C ALA A 237 6.48 -17.86 0.94
N PRO A 238 6.42 -17.12 2.06
CA PRO A 238 5.27 -17.15 2.97
C PRO A 238 3.95 -16.90 2.21
N GLN A 239 2.91 -17.68 2.51
CA GLN A 239 1.62 -17.59 1.81
C GLN A 239 0.49 -17.16 2.76
N LEU A 240 -0.34 -16.24 2.29
CA LEU A 240 -1.61 -15.91 2.92
C LEU A 240 -2.55 -17.14 2.84
N PRO A 241 -3.35 -17.42 3.89
CA PRO A 241 -4.23 -18.57 3.93
C PRO A 241 -5.47 -18.47 3.03
N ALA A 242 -5.76 -17.29 2.49
CA ALA A 242 -6.92 -17.04 1.63
C ALA A 242 -6.59 -15.94 0.62
N GLY A 243 -7.48 -15.74 -0.35
CA GLY A 243 -7.35 -14.68 -1.36
C GLY A 243 -7.35 -13.29 -0.75
N PHE A 244 -6.79 -12.34 -1.50
CA PHE A 244 -6.50 -10.99 -1.02
C PHE A 244 -7.72 -10.25 -0.47
N VAL A 245 -8.86 -10.33 -1.16
CA VAL A 245 -10.11 -9.67 -0.73
C VAL A 245 -10.57 -10.19 0.63
N THR A 246 -10.57 -11.52 0.81
CA THR A 246 -10.90 -12.15 2.10
C THR A 246 -9.95 -11.68 3.20
N MET A 247 -8.66 -11.63 2.89
CA MET A 247 -7.64 -11.19 3.84
C MET A 247 -7.75 -9.71 4.20
N ILE A 248 -8.14 -8.83 3.26
CA ILE A 248 -8.42 -7.40 3.53
C ILE A 248 -9.56 -7.27 4.54
N VAL A 249 -10.69 -7.94 4.30
CA VAL A 249 -11.84 -7.92 5.22
C VAL A 249 -11.44 -8.45 6.60
N LEU A 250 -10.64 -9.52 6.64
CA LEU A 250 -10.12 -10.05 7.89
C LEU A 250 -9.21 -9.06 8.63
N ALA A 251 -8.34 -8.33 7.91
CA ALA A 251 -7.42 -7.33 8.49
C ALA A 251 -8.16 -6.18 9.18
N TRP A 252 -9.34 -5.80 8.66
CA TRP A 252 -10.20 -4.77 9.27
C TRP A 252 -10.82 -5.20 10.60
N ILE A 253 -10.72 -6.48 10.95
CA ILE A 253 -11.15 -7.03 12.24
C ILE A 253 -9.91 -7.55 12.99
N PRO A 254 -9.11 -6.67 13.67
CA PRO A 254 -7.82 -7.04 14.24
C PRO A 254 -7.80 -8.27 15.16
N PRO A 255 -8.83 -8.55 15.98
CA PRO A 255 -8.87 -9.79 16.75
C PRO A 255 -8.90 -11.06 15.89
N LEU A 256 -9.64 -11.05 14.77
CA LEU A 256 -9.70 -12.19 13.84
C LEU A 256 -8.42 -12.30 13.02
N TRP A 257 -7.90 -11.17 12.52
CA TRP A 257 -6.60 -11.13 11.85
C TRP A 257 -5.50 -11.79 12.69
N ARG A 258 -5.35 -11.37 13.95
CA ARG A 258 -4.31 -11.90 14.85
C ARG A 258 -4.48 -13.39 15.13
N ARG A 259 -5.71 -13.88 15.27
CA ARG A 259 -5.98 -15.32 15.43
C ARG A 259 -5.49 -16.15 14.25
N VAL A 260 -5.54 -15.60 13.05
CA VAL A 260 -5.14 -16.30 11.81
C VAL A 260 -3.66 -16.10 11.49
N MET A 261 -3.16 -14.87 11.61
CA MET A 261 -1.83 -14.49 11.10
C MET A 261 -0.72 -14.54 12.14
N ASP A 262 -0.98 -14.28 13.43
CA ASP A 262 0.08 -14.34 14.45
C ASP A 262 0.71 -15.75 14.52
N PRO A 263 -0.04 -16.87 14.54
CA PRO A 263 0.56 -18.21 14.53
C PRO A 263 1.42 -18.50 13.29
N LYS A 264 1.05 -17.93 12.14
CA LYS A 264 1.81 -18.12 10.88
C LYS A 264 3.13 -17.36 10.90
N VAL A 265 3.15 -16.15 11.45
CA VAL A 265 4.40 -15.40 11.68
C VAL A 265 5.29 -16.14 12.67
N ILE A 266 4.72 -16.66 13.77
CA ILE A 266 5.47 -17.43 14.78
C ILE A 266 6.09 -18.69 14.17
N ALA A 267 5.31 -19.48 13.43
CA ALA A 267 5.77 -20.68 12.75
C ALA A 267 6.88 -20.37 11.73
N ARG A 268 6.79 -19.23 11.03
CA ARG A 268 7.81 -18.79 10.07
C ARG A 268 9.19 -18.58 10.69
N TYR A 269 9.23 -18.18 11.96
CA TYR A 269 10.47 -18.00 12.73
C TYR A 269 10.77 -19.17 13.67
N GLY A 270 10.15 -20.34 13.46
CA GLY A 270 10.42 -21.53 14.26
C GLY A 270 10.06 -21.37 15.74
N GLY A 271 9.12 -20.48 16.06
CA GLY A 271 8.76 -20.15 17.45
C GLY A 271 9.51 -18.97 18.04
N ASP A 272 10.65 -18.56 17.46
CA ASP A 272 11.42 -17.42 17.95
C ASP A 272 10.84 -16.09 17.43
N VAL A 273 9.91 -15.53 18.19
CA VAL A 273 9.31 -14.22 17.87
C VAL A 273 10.28 -13.06 17.95
N THR A 274 11.46 -13.20 18.57
CA THR A 274 12.44 -12.11 18.65
C THR A 274 12.99 -11.72 17.27
N LEU A 275 12.89 -12.65 16.32
CA LEU A 275 13.26 -12.46 14.91
C LEU A 275 12.18 -11.73 14.10
N ALA A 276 10.98 -11.52 14.65
CA ALA A 276 9.87 -10.85 13.99
C ALA A 276 9.86 -9.33 14.22
N ASN A 277 9.20 -8.58 13.33
CA ASN A 277 9.02 -7.14 13.50
C ASN A 277 7.88 -6.87 14.48
N ILE A 278 8.17 -6.81 15.78
CA ILE A 278 7.12 -6.71 16.82
C ILE A 278 6.64 -5.27 17.02
N HIS A 279 5.33 -5.09 17.15
CA HIS A 279 4.73 -3.81 17.50
C HIS A 279 5.14 -3.42 18.93
N PRO A 280 5.81 -2.28 19.16
CA PRO A 280 6.40 -1.98 20.46
C PRO A 280 5.42 -2.05 21.65
N PRO A 281 4.18 -1.51 21.56
CA PRO A 281 3.18 -1.64 22.63
C PRO A 281 2.69 -3.06 22.90
N ALA A 282 2.94 -4.02 22.01
CA ALA A 282 2.55 -5.42 22.16
C ALA A 282 3.71 -6.34 22.52
N ARG A 283 4.95 -5.82 22.61
CA ARG A 283 6.18 -6.60 22.67
C ARG A 283 6.22 -7.55 23.86
N ASP A 284 6.04 -7.03 25.07
CA ASP A 284 6.17 -7.83 26.29
C ASP A 284 5.13 -8.95 26.34
N ARG A 285 3.90 -8.65 25.93
CA ARG A 285 2.82 -9.65 25.82
C ARG A 285 3.13 -10.75 24.79
N ILE A 286 3.73 -10.41 23.66
CA ILE A 286 4.08 -11.37 22.61
C ILE A 286 5.25 -12.25 23.04
N LEU A 287 6.28 -11.65 23.65
CA LEU A 287 7.43 -12.38 24.20
C LEU A 287 7.00 -13.35 25.30
N ALA A 288 6.17 -12.91 26.25
CA ALA A 288 5.68 -13.75 27.34
C ALA A 288 4.95 -14.99 26.82
N ARG A 289 4.05 -14.83 25.84
CA ARG A 289 3.31 -15.96 25.22
C ARG A 289 4.21 -16.95 24.50
N SER A 290 5.32 -16.49 23.93
CA SER A 290 6.23 -17.31 23.15
C SER A 290 7.12 -18.17 24.06
N VAL A 291 7.53 -17.64 25.22
CA VAL A 291 8.21 -18.39 26.27
C VAL A 291 7.32 -19.50 26.83
N THR A 292 6.03 -19.22 27.05
CA THR A 292 5.08 -20.23 27.55
C THR A 292 4.82 -21.35 26.53
N ALA A 293 4.81 -21.03 25.23
CA ALA A 293 4.60 -22.02 24.16
C ALA A 293 5.82 -22.91 23.87
N ALA A 294 7.03 -22.45 24.19
CA ALA A 294 8.28 -23.20 24.00
C ALA A 294 8.64 -24.12 25.19
N SER A 295 7.91 -24.06 26.30
CA SER A 295 8.10 -24.96 27.43
C SER A 295 7.34 -26.26 27.15
N PRO A 296 7.99 -27.44 27.15
CA PRO A 296 7.29 -28.70 26.97
C PRO A 296 6.36 -28.98 28.17
N PRO A 297 5.28 -29.76 27.97
CA PRO A 297 4.41 -30.20 29.07
C PRO A 297 5.14 -31.08 30.08
#